data_AF-A0A5B8CRP3-F1
#
_entry.id   AF-A0A5B8CRP3-F1
#
_cell.length_a   1.000
_cell.length_b   1.000
_cell.length_c   1.000
_cell.angle_alpha   90.00
_cell.angle_beta   90.00
_cell.angle_gamma   90.00
#
_symmetry.space_group_name_H-M   'P 1'
#
loop_
_entity.id
_entity.type
_entity.pdbx_description
1 polymer ?
#
loop_
_entity_poly.entity_id
_entity_poly.type
_entity_poly.pdbx_seq_one_letter_code
_entity_poly.pdbx_strand_id
1 'polypeptide(L)'
;MSRPSMFALMLLLLALPSHAHAWGLYSHVAYTHQWLQALPLLPLPWLGVMRRYPTLVLAGACLPDLAVVSRTFNHSHGWGIGQQLLHTHNERQLALGIGYNVHLLTDVVAHQHFVPTFEAKWQHHSLLTHAAAEWAMDAYLHTPTLPAPSKLLRIHRKTIVDTLSQALSCDRHTVNKAVSRLANADQALRLSHIPQYLLHRYRKLDNEFEHKLAYYRDQVTLALHDLPTLLNGQFPSLHAEHINLGMEQLDDWRQKCLQDARLRPTRAIRAFEHYHHQWSNQPDC
;
A
#
# COMPACT_ATOMS: atom_id res chain seq x y z
N MET A 1 2.43 -12.25 -30.24
CA MET A 1 2.00 -11.31 -29.19
C MET A 1 3.11 -10.29 -28.99
N SER A 2 2.92 -9.08 -29.49
CA SER A 2 3.90 -7.99 -29.41
C SER A 2 4.08 -7.56 -27.95
N ARG A 3 5.33 -7.51 -27.47
CA ARG A 3 5.67 -6.92 -26.18
C ARG A 3 5.20 -5.46 -26.20
N PRO A 4 4.43 -4.97 -25.22
CA PRO A 4 4.14 -3.56 -25.14
C PRO A 4 5.47 -2.81 -25.04
N SER A 5 5.68 -1.86 -25.94
CA SER A 5 6.88 -1.03 -25.94
C SER A 5 7.02 -0.34 -24.59
N MET A 6 8.24 -0.26 -24.06
CA MET A 6 8.56 0.47 -22.82
C MET A 6 8.01 1.92 -22.85
N PHE A 7 7.90 2.49 -24.05
CA PHE A 7 7.25 3.78 -24.32
C PHE A 7 5.75 3.79 -24.01
N ALA A 8 5.03 2.72 -24.32
CA ALA A 8 3.59 2.62 -24.03
C ALA A 8 3.32 2.48 -22.53
N LEU A 9 4.22 1.81 -21.79
CA LEU A 9 4.16 1.73 -20.34
C LEU A 9 4.46 3.09 -19.69
N MET A 10 5.45 3.82 -20.22
CA MET A 10 5.81 5.16 -19.77
C MET A 10 4.71 6.19 -20.05
N LEU A 11 4.06 6.12 -21.21
CA LEU A 11 2.90 6.96 -21.56
C LEU A 11 1.66 6.65 -20.71
N LEU A 12 1.48 5.39 -20.27
CA LEU A 12 0.40 5.02 -19.36
C LEU A 12 0.63 5.59 -17.95
N LEU A 13 1.88 5.63 -17.49
CA LEU A 13 2.27 6.24 -16.21
C LEU A 13 2.08 7.77 -16.20
N LEU A 14 2.31 8.42 -17.35
CA LEU A 14 2.10 9.87 -17.51
C LEU A 14 0.61 10.28 -17.60
N ALA A 15 -0.30 9.34 -17.84
CA ALA A 15 -1.73 9.57 -17.93
C ALA A 15 -2.48 9.33 -16.60
N LEU A 16 -1.76 8.93 -15.54
CA LEU A 16 -2.34 8.76 -14.21
C LEU A 16 -2.55 10.14 -13.55
N PRO A 17 -3.70 10.35 -12.87
CA PRO A 17 -3.92 11.60 -12.15
C PRO A 17 -2.81 11.83 -11.12
N SER A 18 -2.52 13.11 -10.88
CA SER A 18 -1.47 13.65 -10.01
C SER A 18 -1.62 13.32 -8.52
N HIS A 19 -2.62 12.51 -8.14
CA HIS A 19 -2.82 12.07 -6.77
C HIS A 19 -2.14 10.72 -6.62
N ALA A 20 -1.23 10.64 -5.64
CA ALA A 20 -0.34 9.54 -5.31
C ALA A 20 -0.98 8.14 -5.48
N HIS A 21 -0.77 7.54 -6.66
CA HIS A 21 -1.17 6.18 -6.98
C HIS A 21 0.05 5.42 -7.49
N ALA A 22 1.15 5.51 -6.75
CA ALA A 22 2.27 4.66 -7.05
C ALA A 22 1.96 3.23 -6.58
N TRP A 23 2.59 2.28 -7.25
CA TRP A 23 2.20 0.88 -7.25
C TRP A 23 3.21 0.05 -6.46
N GLY A 24 2.89 -0.37 -5.23
CA GLY A 24 3.70 -1.23 -4.37
C GLY A 24 3.07 -2.59 -4.00
N LEU A 25 2.25 -3.19 -4.88
CA LEU A 25 1.42 -4.37 -4.60
C LEU A 25 2.14 -5.53 -3.89
N TYR A 26 3.41 -5.82 -4.21
CA TYR A 26 4.10 -6.96 -3.60
C TYR A 26 4.42 -6.68 -2.13
N SER A 27 4.82 -5.45 -1.81
CA SER A 27 5.12 -5.01 -0.45
C SER A 27 3.91 -5.20 0.47
N HIS A 28 2.71 -4.80 0.05
CA HIS A 28 1.50 -5.03 0.86
C HIS A 28 1.23 -6.51 1.12
N VAL A 29 1.42 -7.37 0.10
CA VAL A 29 1.31 -8.82 0.27
C VAL A 29 2.38 -9.36 1.21
N ALA A 30 3.63 -8.87 1.11
CA ALA A 30 4.74 -9.28 1.97
C ALA A 30 4.52 -8.90 3.44
N TYR A 31 4.13 -7.67 3.71
CA TYR A 31 3.82 -7.21 5.07
C TYR A 31 2.61 -7.94 5.66
N THR A 32 1.55 -8.15 4.87
CA THR A 32 0.39 -8.93 5.30
C THR A 32 0.77 -10.36 5.64
N HIS A 33 1.64 -10.98 4.84
CA HIS A 33 2.13 -12.32 5.10
C HIS A 33 2.99 -12.39 6.37
N GLN A 34 3.93 -11.46 6.55
CA GLN A 34 4.74 -11.38 7.76
C GLN A 34 3.87 -11.21 9.00
N TRP A 35 2.86 -10.35 8.93
CA TRP A 35 1.92 -10.14 10.03
C TRP A 35 1.08 -11.38 10.33
N LEU A 36 0.60 -12.09 9.29
CA LEU A 36 -0.09 -13.38 9.45
C LEU A 36 0.78 -14.42 10.15
N GLN A 37 2.09 -14.43 9.89
CA GLN A 37 3.04 -15.36 10.53
C GLN A 37 3.28 -15.03 12.00
N ALA A 38 3.23 -13.76 12.39
CA ALA A 38 3.39 -13.34 13.77
C ALA A 38 2.20 -13.72 14.67
N LEU A 39 1.05 -14.08 14.08
CA LEU A 39 -0.20 -14.45 14.76
C LEU A 39 -0.48 -13.60 16.01
N PRO A 40 -0.70 -12.28 15.84
CA PRO A 40 -0.88 -11.38 16.97
C PRO A 40 -2.06 -11.81 17.84
N LEU A 41 -2.03 -11.40 19.11
CA LEU A 41 -3.12 -11.62 20.05
C LEU A 41 -4.38 -10.89 19.57
N LEU A 42 -5.22 -11.62 18.84
CA LEU A 42 -6.50 -11.15 18.29
C LEU A 42 -7.65 -11.98 18.85
N PRO A 43 -8.88 -11.43 18.90
CA PRO A 43 -10.06 -12.21 19.27
C PRO A 43 -10.23 -13.43 18.34
N LEU A 44 -10.67 -14.56 18.91
CA LEU A 44 -10.72 -15.86 18.23
C LEU A 44 -11.39 -15.88 16.84
N PRO A 45 -12.48 -15.14 16.56
CA PRO A 45 -13.11 -15.15 15.23
C PRO A 45 -12.16 -14.68 14.12
N TRP A 46 -11.34 -13.67 14.39
CA TRP A 46 -10.39 -13.10 13.44
C TRP A 46 -9.24 -14.07 13.15
N LEU A 47 -8.70 -14.66 14.21
CA LEU A 47 -7.66 -15.67 14.12
C LEU A 47 -8.13 -16.89 13.31
N GLY A 48 -9.39 -17.31 13.51
CA GLY A 48 -10.01 -18.40 12.76
C GLY A 48 -10.08 -18.12 11.26
N VAL A 49 -10.56 -16.93 10.88
CA VAL A 49 -10.65 -16.50 9.48
C VAL A 49 -9.27 -16.38 8.83
N MET A 50 -8.30 -15.77 9.51
CA MET A 50 -6.93 -15.62 9.01
C MET A 50 -6.26 -16.98 8.75
N ARG A 51 -6.48 -17.96 9.62
CA ARG A 51 -5.96 -19.33 9.44
C ARG A 51 -6.67 -20.10 8.34
N ARG A 52 -7.99 -19.88 8.17
CA ARG A 52 -8.80 -20.59 7.16
C ARG A 52 -8.63 -20.03 5.75
N TYR A 53 -8.44 -18.71 5.63
CA TYR A 53 -8.39 -18.00 4.35
C TYR A 53 -7.12 -17.12 4.18
N PRO A 54 -5.90 -17.60 4.48
CA PRO A 54 -4.70 -16.77 4.48
C PRO A 54 -4.42 -16.12 3.13
N THR A 55 -4.59 -16.86 2.02
CA THR A 55 -4.38 -16.31 0.67
C THR A 55 -5.45 -15.31 0.26
N LEU A 56 -6.64 -15.36 0.87
CA LEU A 56 -7.68 -14.36 0.63
C LEU A 56 -7.38 -13.08 1.42
N VAL A 57 -6.83 -13.18 2.63
CA VAL A 57 -6.28 -12.03 3.36
C VAL A 57 -5.19 -11.35 2.54
N LEU A 58 -4.24 -12.12 1.99
CA LEU A 58 -3.22 -11.57 1.08
C LEU A 58 -3.82 -10.89 -0.15
N ALA A 59 -4.90 -11.44 -0.73
CA ALA A 59 -5.57 -10.80 -1.86
C ALA A 59 -6.30 -9.50 -1.47
N GLY A 60 -6.82 -9.43 -0.24
CA GLY A 60 -7.42 -8.24 0.35
C GLY A 60 -6.46 -7.04 0.38
N ALA A 61 -5.19 -7.31 0.68
CA ALA A 61 -4.13 -6.29 0.74
C ALA A 61 -3.76 -5.67 -0.63
N CYS A 62 -4.30 -6.19 -1.73
CA CYS A 62 -4.12 -5.62 -3.08
C CYS A 62 -5.30 -4.74 -3.51
N LEU A 63 -6.41 -4.73 -2.75
CA LEU A 63 -7.66 -4.15 -3.23
C LEU A 63 -7.72 -2.62 -3.22
N PRO A 64 -7.08 -1.91 -2.27
CA PRO A 64 -7.09 -0.45 -2.33
C PRO A 64 -6.46 0.09 -3.62
N ASP A 65 -5.43 -0.56 -4.14
CA ASP A 65 -4.79 -0.22 -5.42
C ASP A 65 -5.66 -0.38 -6.67
N LEU A 66 -6.92 -0.83 -6.56
CA LEU A 66 -7.86 -0.75 -7.67
C LEU A 66 -8.05 0.71 -8.17
N ALA A 67 -7.80 1.71 -7.32
CA ALA A 67 -7.79 3.13 -7.68
C ALA A 67 -6.85 3.43 -8.87
N VAL A 68 -5.69 2.77 -8.91
CA VAL A 68 -4.67 2.96 -9.95
C VAL A 68 -5.22 2.66 -11.35
N VAL A 69 -6.14 1.70 -11.46
CA VAL A 69 -6.64 1.19 -12.76
C VAL A 69 -8.10 1.52 -13.04
N SER A 70 -8.79 2.17 -12.09
CA SER A 70 -10.21 2.48 -12.18
C SER A 70 -10.62 3.63 -11.26
N ARG A 71 -11.17 4.69 -11.86
CA ARG A 71 -11.70 5.86 -11.14
C ARG A 71 -12.83 5.53 -10.16
N THR A 72 -13.53 4.41 -10.37
CA THR A 72 -14.57 3.91 -9.48
C THR A 72 -14.03 3.66 -8.06
N PHE A 73 -12.73 3.44 -7.92
CA PHE A 73 -12.07 3.13 -6.66
C PHE A 73 -11.21 4.29 -6.14
N ASN A 74 -11.36 5.53 -6.62
CA ASN A 74 -10.51 6.65 -6.17
C ASN A 74 -10.48 6.88 -4.65
N HIS A 75 -11.54 6.48 -3.92
CA HIS A 75 -11.63 6.63 -2.46
C HIS A 75 -11.26 5.34 -1.70
N SER A 76 -10.65 4.36 -2.37
CA SER A 76 -10.28 3.07 -1.78
C SER A 76 -9.21 3.18 -0.69
N HIS A 77 -8.40 4.23 -0.68
CA HIS A 77 -7.43 4.47 0.40
C HIS A 77 -8.08 5.10 1.66
N GLY A 78 -9.41 5.26 1.65
CA GLY A 78 -10.17 5.69 2.82
C GLY A 78 -10.52 4.53 3.76
N TRP A 79 -10.46 4.79 5.07
CA TRP A 79 -10.77 3.81 6.11
C TRP A 79 -12.19 3.24 6.02
N GLY A 80 -13.15 4.01 5.49
CA GLY A 80 -14.56 3.64 5.41
C GLY A 80 -14.81 2.34 4.66
N ILE A 81 -14.16 2.13 3.51
CA ILE A 81 -14.32 0.89 2.72
C ILE A 81 -13.71 -0.29 3.48
N GLY A 82 -12.51 -0.11 4.04
CA GLY A 82 -11.85 -1.14 4.84
C GLY A 82 -12.74 -1.63 5.97
N GLN A 83 -13.41 -0.73 6.70
CA GLN A 83 -14.32 -1.07 7.80
C GLN A 83 -15.61 -1.72 7.34
N GLN A 84 -16.17 -1.25 6.23
CA GLN A 84 -17.36 -1.86 5.65
C GLN A 84 -17.12 -3.34 5.30
N LEU A 85 -15.90 -3.69 4.87
CA LEU A 85 -15.52 -5.08 4.62
C LEU A 85 -15.38 -5.91 5.90
N LEU A 86 -15.17 -5.28 7.06
CA LEU A 86 -15.11 -5.95 8.37
C LEU A 86 -16.51 -6.20 8.97
N HIS A 87 -17.49 -5.34 8.67
CA HIS A 87 -18.86 -5.45 9.17
C HIS A 87 -19.67 -6.51 8.41
N THR A 88 -19.33 -7.78 8.62
CA THR A 88 -19.97 -8.91 7.93
C THR A 88 -19.94 -10.20 8.75
N HIS A 89 -20.90 -11.09 8.50
CA HIS A 89 -20.85 -12.48 8.97
C HIS A 89 -20.20 -13.42 7.95
N ASN A 90 -19.86 -12.93 6.75
CA ASN A 90 -19.22 -13.72 5.72
C ASN A 90 -17.70 -13.74 5.93
N GLU A 91 -17.18 -14.87 6.40
CA GLU A 91 -15.74 -15.05 6.69
C GLU A 91 -14.82 -14.73 5.48
N ARG A 92 -15.28 -14.94 4.24
CA ARG A 92 -14.47 -14.62 3.05
C ARG A 92 -14.37 -13.11 2.81
N GLN A 93 -15.46 -12.38 3.01
CA GLN A 93 -15.44 -10.92 2.96
C GLN A 93 -14.59 -10.38 4.12
N LEU A 94 -14.74 -10.95 5.31
CA LEU A 94 -13.94 -10.59 6.48
C LEU A 94 -12.43 -10.79 6.20
N ALA A 95 -12.04 -11.89 5.57
CA ALA A 95 -10.64 -12.12 5.17
C ALA A 95 -10.12 -11.03 4.22
N LEU A 96 -10.90 -10.67 3.19
CA LEU A 96 -10.55 -9.57 2.30
C LEU A 96 -10.41 -8.24 3.07
N GLY A 97 -11.34 -7.95 3.98
CA GLY A 97 -11.33 -6.74 4.79
C GLY A 97 -10.11 -6.64 5.72
N ILE A 98 -9.68 -7.76 6.32
CA ILE A 98 -8.45 -7.78 7.14
C ILE A 98 -7.25 -7.35 6.30
N GLY A 99 -7.06 -7.96 5.13
CA GLY A 99 -5.96 -7.61 4.23
C GLY A 99 -6.04 -6.16 3.76
N TYR A 100 -7.25 -5.68 3.46
CA TYR A 100 -7.50 -4.29 3.07
C TYR A 100 -7.00 -3.31 4.13
N ASN A 101 -7.30 -3.57 5.41
CA ASN A 101 -6.89 -2.69 6.50
C ASN A 101 -5.37 -2.76 6.76
N VAL A 102 -4.73 -3.93 6.56
CA VAL A 102 -3.26 -4.04 6.60
C VAL A 102 -2.61 -3.16 5.55
N HIS A 103 -3.16 -3.15 4.32
CA HIS A 103 -2.70 -2.26 3.26
C HIS A 103 -2.78 -0.80 3.71
N LEU A 104 -3.95 -0.32 4.15
CA LEU A 104 -4.13 1.07 4.55
C LEU A 104 -3.16 1.51 5.67
N LEU A 105 -2.92 0.63 6.65
CA LEU A 105 -1.98 0.92 7.73
C LEU A 105 -0.52 0.94 7.25
N THR A 106 -0.17 0.06 6.31
CA THR A 106 1.13 0.07 5.64
C THR A 106 1.35 1.39 4.89
N ASP A 107 0.32 1.86 4.20
CA ASP A 107 0.35 3.10 3.40
C ASP A 107 0.54 4.36 4.24
N VAL A 108 0.01 4.38 5.47
CA VAL A 108 0.31 5.47 6.40
C VAL A 108 1.82 5.60 6.58
N VAL A 109 2.53 4.50 6.85
CA VAL A 109 4.00 4.54 6.97
C VAL A 109 4.66 4.87 5.64
N ALA A 110 4.17 4.29 4.54
CA ALA A 110 4.73 4.46 3.21
C ALA A 110 4.69 5.93 2.77
N HIS A 111 3.51 6.55 2.78
CA HIS A 111 3.29 7.88 2.23
C HIS A 111 3.55 9.01 3.23
N GLN A 112 3.51 8.75 4.55
CA GLN A 112 3.88 9.76 5.54
C GLN A 112 5.39 9.81 5.79
N HIS A 113 6.15 8.74 5.52
CA HIS A 113 7.57 8.72 5.91
C HIS A 113 8.51 8.14 4.83
N PHE A 114 8.22 6.93 4.33
CA PHE A 114 9.11 6.23 3.41
C PHE A 114 9.28 6.96 2.06
N VAL A 115 8.20 7.17 1.33
CA VAL A 115 8.22 7.83 0.02
C VAL A 115 8.72 9.28 0.13
N PRO A 116 8.22 10.12 1.05
CA PRO A 116 8.72 11.49 1.21
C PRO A 116 10.23 11.58 1.46
N THR A 117 10.81 10.60 2.16
CA THR A 117 12.27 10.53 2.38
C THR A 117 13.02 10.46 1.06
N PHE A 118 12.59 9.60 0.13
CA PHE A 118 13.25 9.43 -1.17
C PHE A 118 12.93 10.56 -2.15
N GLU A 119 11.72 11.11 -2.10
CA GLU A 119 11.37 12.32 -2.86
C GLU A 119 12.29 13.49 -2.49
N ALA A 120 12.56 13.73 -1.20
CA ALA A 120 13.55 14.72 -0.76
C ALA A 120 14.98 14.33 -1.14
N LYS A 121 15.37 13.08 -0.89
CA LYS A 121 16.78 12.66 -1.03
C LYS A 121 17.25 12.63 -2.48
N TRP A 122 16.39 12.25 -3.41
CA TRP A 122 16.73 12.24 -4.84
C TRP A 122 16.43 13.58 -5.52
N GLN A 123 15.92 14.59 -4.79
CA GLN A 123 15.59 15.93 -5.30
C GLN A 123 14.68 15.88 -6.54
N HIS A 124 13.78 14.90 -6.55
CA HIS A 124 12.92 14.59 -7.68
C HIS A 124 11.52 14.33 -7.15
N HIS A 125 10.77 15.40 -6.90
CA HIS A 125 9.37 15.37 -6.43
C HIS A 125 8.42 14.98 -7.57
N SER A 126 8.57 13.77 -8.07
CA SER A 126 7.84 13.27 -9.23
C SER A 126 7.21 11.91 -8.96
N LEU A 127 6.12 11.62 -9.69
CA LEU A 127 5.49 10.30 -9.70
C LEU A 127 6.49 9.18 -10.02
N LEU A 128 7.55 9.47 -10.79
CA LEU A 128 8.60 8.49 -11.11
C LEU A 128 9.44 8.12 -9.89
N THR A 129 9.85 9.10 -9.08
CA THR A 129 10.59 8.85 -7.83
C THR A 129 9.75 8.04 -6.86
N HIS A 130 8.47 8.42 -6.74
CA HIS A 130 7.51 7.74 -5.91
C HIS A 130 7.38 6.25 -6.31
N ALA A 131 7.06 5.99 -7.57
CA ALA A 131 6.97 4.63 -8.10
C ALA A 131 8.32 3.88 -8.00
N ALA A 132 9.44 4.57 -8.19
CA ALA A 132 10.75 3.95 -8.10
C ALA A 132 11.09 3.49 -6.67
N ALA A 133 10.77 4.29 -5.66
CA ALA A 133 10.96 3.92 -4.26
C ALA A 133 10.13 2.68 -3.89
N GLU A 134 8.85 2.67 -4.25
CA GLU A 134 7.95 1.54 -3.98
C GLU A 134 8.33 0.27 -4.74
N TRP A 135 8.67 0.37 -6.03
CA TRP A 135 9.11 -0.79 -6.81
C TRP A 135 10.44 -1.35 -6.31
N ALA A 136 11.33 -0.51 -5.83
CA ALA A 136 12.55 -0.99 -5.18
C ALA A 136 12.24 -1.70 -3.85
N MET A 137 11.26 -1.22 -3.07
CA MET A 137 10.78 -1.93 -1.88
C MET A 137 10.15 -3.29 -2.23
N ASP A 138 9.34 -3.36 -3.29
CA ASP A 138 8.76 -4.62 -3.80
C ASP A 138 9.86 -5.64 -4.12
N ALA A 139 10.91 -5.21 -4.81
CA ALA A 139 12.05 -6.07 -5.13
C ALA A 139 12.86 -6.46 -3.88
N TYR A 140 12.97 -5.57 -2.90
CA TYR A 140 13.71 -5.80 -1.66
C TYR A 140 13.01 -6.82 -0.75
N LEU A 141 11.68 -6.77 -0.69
CA LEU A 141 10.86 -7.70 0.10
C LEU A 141 10.58 -9.02 -0.63
N HIS A 142 10.99 -9.14 -1.90
CA HIS A 142 10.67 -10.29 -2.72
C HIS A 142 11.22 -11.60 -2.15
N THR A 143 10.31 -12.54 -1.89
CA THR A 143 10.59 -13.94 -1.57
C THR A 143 9.91 -14.89 -2.58
N PRO A 144 10.62 -15.93 -3.06
CA PRO A 144 10.05 -16.93 -3.97
C PRO A 144 8.85 -17.72 -3.40
N THR A 145 8.72 -17.79 -2.07
CA THR A 145 7.69 -18.61 -1.42
C THR A 145 6.32 -17.95 -1.38
N LEU A 146 6.25 -16.64 -1.59
CA LEU A 146 5.01 -15.87 -1.50
C LEU A 146 4.36 -15.74 -2.89
N PRO A 147 3.06 -16.07 -3.04
CA PRO A 147 2.36 -15.88 -4.31
C PRO A 147 2.37 -14.41 -4.75
N ALA A 148 2.62 -14.21 -6.05
CA ALA A 148 2.56 -12.88 -6.65
C ALA A 148 1.14 -12.26 -6.53
N PRO A 149 1.01 -10.93 -6.39
CA PRO A 149 -0.27 -10.23 -6.30
C PRO A 149 -1.22 -10.57 -7.46
N SER A 150 -0.71 -10.59 -8.70
CA SER A 150 -1.45 -11.01 -9.88
C SER A 150 -2.05 -12.42 -9.78
N LYS A 151 -1.36 -13.36 -9.14
CA LYS A 151 -1.87 -14.73 -8.90
C LYS A 151 -3.00 -14.71 -7.86
N LEU A 152 -2.82 -13.97 -6.77
CA LEU A 152 -3.83 -13.82 -5.71
C LEU A 152 -5.13 -13.22 -6.24
N LEU A 153 -5.03 -12.11 -6.99
CA LEU A 153 -6.17 -11.44 -7.63
C LEU A 153 -6.90 -12.33 -8.63
N ARG A 154 -6.18 -13.23 -9.33
CA ARG A 154 -6.79 -14.16 -10.29
C ARG A 154 -7.49 -15.33 -9.62
N ILE A 155 -6.85 -15.96 -8.64
CA ILE A 155 -7.42 -17.12 -7.92
C ILE A 155 -8.68 -16.71 -7.17
N HIS A 156 -8.66 -15.55 -6.51
CA HIS A 156 -9.77 -15.08 -5.68
C HIS A 156 -10.75 -14.16 -6.42
N ARG A 157 -10.60 -14.02 -7.74
CA ARG A 157 -11.37 -13.07 -8.56
C ARG A 157 -12.86 -13.11 -8.32
N LYS A 158 -13.47 -14.31 -8.34
CA LYS A 158 -14.92 -14.46 -8.14
C LYS A 158 -15.34 -13.89 -6.78
N THR A 159 -14.67 -14.31 -5.71
CA THR A 159 -14.92 -13.83 -4.34
C THR A 159 -14.74 -12.33 -4.22
N ILE A 160 -13.69 -11.77 -4.80
CA ILE A 160 -13.41 -10.33 -4.81
C ILE A 160 -14.54 -9.57 -5.52
N VAL A 161 -14.93 -10.02 -6.72
CA VAL A 161 -15.99 -9.38 -7.50
C VAL A 161 -17.33 -9.44 -6.77
N ASP A 162 -17.70 -10.61 -6.25
CA ASP A 162 -18.93 -10.78 -5.48
C ASP A 162 -18.96 -9.86 -4.25
N THR A 163 -17.84 -9.81 -3.51
CA THR A 163 -17.72 -9.02 -2.28
C THR A 163 -17.76 -7.52 -2.55
N LEU A 164 -16.91 -7.01 -3.45
CA LEU A 164 -16.81 -5.57 -3.71
C LEU A 164 -18.05 -5.03 -4.42
N SER A 165 -18.68 -5.81 -5.32
CA SER A 165 -19.94 -5.39 -5.93
C SER A 165 -21.06 -5.23 -4.91
N GLN A 166 -21.13 -6.12 -3.92
CA GLN A 166 -22.13 -6.05 -2.87
C GLN A 166 -21.82 -4.94 -1.86
N ALA A 167 -20.59 -4.89 -1.34
CA ALA A 167 -20.20 -3.89 -0.35
C ALA A 167 -20.29 -2.47 -0.92
N LEU A 168 -19.71 -2.24 -2.09
CA LEU A 168 -19.63 -0.90 -2.66
C LEU A 168 -20.82 -0.53 -3.55
N SER A 169 -21.84 -1.39 -3.65
CA SER A 169 -22.96 -1.24 -4.60
C SER A 169 -22.50 -0.94 -6.02
N CYS A 170 -21.42 -1.61 -6.44
CA CYS A 170 -20.74 -1.38 -7.71
C CYS A 170 -21.09 -2.47 -8.73
N ASP A 171 -21.26 -2.08 -10.00
CA ASP A 171 -21.48 -3.02 -11.09
C ASP A 171 -20.39 -4.10 -11.16
N ARG A 172 -20.82 -5.37 -11.25
CA ARG A 172 -19.95 -6.56 -11.29
C ARG A 172 -18.98 -6.55 -12.45
N HIS A 173 -19.41 -6.03 -13.61
CA HIS A 173 -18.54 -5.95 -14.77
C HIS A 173 -17.40 -4.95 -14.52
N THR A 174 -17.71 -3.80 -13.92
CA THR A 174 -16.74 -2.76 -13.53
C THR A 174 -15.70 -3.29 -12.55
N VAL A 175 -16.14 -3.96 -11.47
CA VAL A 175 -15.22 -4.57 -10.50
C VAL A 175 -14.33 -5.62 -11.16
N ASN A 176 -14.91 -6.55 -11.94
CA ASN A 176 -14.16 -7.61 -12.61
C ASN A 176 -13.11 -7.04 -13.59
N LYS A 177 -13.47 -5.97 -14.32
CA LYS A 177 -12.57 -5.28 -15.23
C LYS A 177 -11.40 -4.62 -14.48
N ALA A 178 -11.66 -3.96 -13.35
CA ALA A 178 -10.63 -3.36 -12.51
C ALA A 178 -9.66 -4.41 -11.95
N VAL A 179 -10.18 -5.48 -11.33
CA VAL A 179 -9.37 -6.60 -10.81
C VAL A 179 -8.53 -7.25 -11.91
N SER A 180 -9.09 -7.41 -13.11
CA SER A 180 -8.36 -7.95 -14.27
C SER A 180 -7.19 -7.05 -14.69
N ARG A 181 -7.43 -5.74 -14.76
CA ARG A 181 -6.42 -4.76 -15.17
C ARG A 181 -5.29 -4.72 -14.15
N LEU A 182 -5.61 -4.64 -12.86
CA LEU A 182 -4.62 -4.64 -11.79
C LEU A 182 -3.76 -5.90 -11.82
N ALA A 183 -4.39 -7.08 -11.92
CA ALA A 183 -3.65 -8.34 -12.00
C ALA A 183 -2.75 -8.45 -13.24
N ASN A 184 -3.19 -7.93 -14.39
CA ASN A 184 -2.40 -7.99 -15.61
C ASN A 184 -1.22 -7.01 -15.59
N ALA A 185 -1.41 -5.81 -15.05
CA ALA A 185 -0.33 -4.84 -14.98
C ALA A 185 0.67 -5.16 -13.84
N ASP A 186 0.27 -5.81 -12.73
CA ASP A 186 1.23 -6.38 -11.77
C ASP A 186 2.07 -7.45 -12.45
N GLN A 187 1.44 -8.37 -13.19
CA GLN A 187 2.18 -9.41 -13.91
C GLN A 187 3.16 -8.80 -14.92
N ALA A 188 2.76 -7.77 -15.66
CA ALA A 188 3.64 -7.09 -16.61
C ALA A 188 4.83 -6.43 -15.90
N LEU A 189 4.59 -5.75 -14.77
CA LEU A 189 5.64 -5.16 -13.94
C LEU A 189 6.66 -6.21 -13.46
N ARG A 190 6.21 -7.37 -12.95
CA ARG A 190 7.12 -8.43 -12.50
C ARG A 190 7.91 -9.04 -13.66
N LEU A 191 7.27 -9.25 -14.82
CA LEU A 191 7.94 -9.79 -16.01
C LEU A 191 8.95 -8.81 -16.63
N SER A 192 8.79 -7.51 -16.40
CA SER A 192 9.71 -6.48 -16.90
C SER A 192 11.06 -6.44 -16.17
N HIS A 193 11.13 -7.00 -14.96
CA HIS A 193 12.27 -6.87 -14.03
C HIS A 193 12.65 -5.42 -13.65
N ILE A 194 11.78 -4.44 -13.94
CA ILE A 194 12.00 -3.03 -13.55
C ILE A 194 12.22 -2.88 -12.03
N PRO A 195 11.43 -3.50 -11.13
CA PRO A 195 11.68 -3.45 -9.69
C PRO A 195 13.12 -3.85 -9.29
N GLN A 196 13.61 -4.97 -9.82
CA GLN A 196 14.96 -5.47 -9.53
C GLN A 196 16.04 -4.56 -10.10
N TYR A 197 15.82 -4.03 -11.31
CA TYR A 197 16.71 -3.05 -11.92
C TYR A 197 16.83 -1.80 -11.05
N LEU A 198 15.70 -1.24 -10.58
CA LEU A 198 15.67 -0.04 -9.74
C LEU A 198 16.38 -0.28 -8.42
N LEU A 199 16.09 -1.39 -7.73
CA LEU A 199 16.77 -1.76 -6.49
C LEU A 199 18.29 -1.83 -6.68
N HIS A 200 18.76 -2.51 -7.73
CA HIS A 200 20.19 -2.60 -8.04
C HIS A 200 20.80 -1.25 -8.41
N ARG A 201 20.07 -0.42 -9.16
CA ARG A 201 20.52 0.89 -9.59
C ARG A 201 20.68 1.83 -8.41
N TYR A 202 19.69 1.91 -7.52
CA TYR A 202 19.74 2.79 -6.36
C TYR A 202 20.70 2.29 -5.27
N ARG A 203 20.89 0.98 -5.08
CA ARG A 203 21.99 0.44 -4.26
C ARG A 203 23.37 0.99 -4.66
N LYS A 204 23.59 1.23 -5.95
CA LYS A 204 24.85 1.80 -6.46
C LYS A 204 24.93 3.32 -6.38
N LEU A 205 23.81 4.01 -6.54
CA LEU A 205 23.76 5.47 -6.56
C LEU A 205 23.62 6.08 -5.17
N ASP A 206 23.07 5.33 -4.23
CA ASP A 206 22.68 5.80 -2.91
C ASP A 206 23.11 4.77 -1.86
N ASN A 207 24.20 5.09 -1.17
CA ASN A 207 24.82 4.25 -0.15
C ASN A 207 23.95 4.05 1.11
N GLU A 208 22.98 4.93 1.36
CA GLU A 208 22.03 4.79 2.47
C GLU A 208 20.79 3.99 2.08
N PHE A 209 20.57 3.75 0.77
CA PHE A 209 19.30 3.25 0.23
C PHE A 209 18.83 1.97 0.90
N GLU A 210 19.67 0.93 0.89
CA GLU A 210 19.32 -0.37 1.45
C GLU A 210 19.11 -0.34 2.96
N HIS A 211 19.89 0.49 3.68
CA HIS A 211 19.68 0.71 5.11
C HIS A 211 18.32 1.37 5.39
N LYS A 212 17.90 2.31 4.54
CA LYS A 212 16.57 2.93 4.65
C LYS A 212 15.45 1.95 4.28
N LEU A 213 15.63 1.08 3.29
CA LEU A 213 14.67 0.01 3.00
C LEU A 213 14.49 -0.91 4.20
N ALA A 214 15.59 -1.36 4.82
CA ALA A 214 15.54 -2.17 6.03
C ALA A 214 14.84 -1.45 7.20
N TYR A 215 15.21 -0.19 7.43
CA TYR A 215 14.56 0.65 8.45
C TYR A 215 13.05 0.73 8.23
N TYR A 216 12.59 1.05 7.02
CA TYR A 216 11.16 1.21 6.75
C TYR A 216 10.38 -0.11 6.77
N ARG A 217 11.00 -1.23 6.39
CA ARG A 217 10.42 -2.56 6.63
C ARG A 217 10.14 -2.78 8.11
N ASP A 218 11.09 -2.44 8.96
CA ASP A 218 10.96 -2.62 10.41
C ASP A 218 9.91 -1.63 10.99
N GLN A 219 9.86 -0.41 10.49
CA GLN A 219 8.84 0.57 10.88
C GLN A 219 7.42 0.14 10.49
N VAL A 220 7.22 -0.39 9.29
CA VAL A 220 5.91 -0.96 8.90
C VAL A 220 5.55 -2.11 9.83
N THR A 221 6.49 -3.00 10.13
CA THR A 221 6.27 -4.12 11.06
C THR A 221 5.80 -3.61 12.42
N LEU A 222 6.44 -2.57 12.97
CA LEU A 222 6.05 -1.96 14.23
C LEU A 222 4.67 -1.29 14.16
N ALA A 223 4.38 -0.55 13.08
CA ALA A 223 3.08 0.10 12.91
C ALA A 223 1.92 -0.92 12.83
N LEU A 224 2.15 -2.10 12.27
CA LEU A 224 1.16 -3.18 12.21
C LEU A 224 0.81 -3.76 13.60
N HIS A 225 1.54 -3.43 14.67
CA HIS A 225 1.10 -3.71 16.04
C HIS A 225 -0.17 -2.93 16.41
N ASP A 226 -0.45 -1.82 15.74
CA ASP A 226 -1.66 -1.02 15.95
C ASP A 226 -2.88 -1.57 15.16
N LEU A 227 -2.71 -2.63 14.34
CA LEU A 227 -3.80 -3.17 13.55
C LEU A 227 -5.01 -3.65 14.38
N PRO A 228 -4.86 -4.32 15.56
CA PRO A 228 -6.00 -4.66 16.40
C PRO A 228 -6.86 -3.45 16.78
N THR A 229 -6.23 -2.29 17.01
CA THR A 229 -6.90 -1.01 17.27
C THR A 229 -7.73 -0.57 16.07
N LEU A 230 -7.14 -0.67 14.87
CA LEU A 230 -7.83 -0.38 13.60
C LEU A 230 -9.02 -1.32 13.33
N LEU A 231 -8.84 -2.62 13.56
CA LEU A 231 -9.89 -3.62 13.34
C LEU A 231 -11.07 -3.45 14.32
N ASN A 232 -10.86 -2.82 15.47
CA ASN A 232 -11.90 -2.47 16.44
C ASN A 232 -12.59 -1.12 16.15
N GLY A 233 -12.32 -0.51 14.98
CA GLY A 233 -13.01 0.70 14.53
C GLY A 233 -12.42 2.02 15.02
N GLN A 234 -11.19 2.02 15.56
CA GLN A 234 -10.44 3.24 15.85
C GLN A 234 -9.52 3.56 14.68
N PHE A 235 -9.54 4.80 14.18
CA PHE A 235 -8.73 5.19 13.02
C PHE A 235 -7.54 6.06 13.43
N PRO A 236 -6.37 5.89 12.79
CA PRO A 236 -5.28 6.83 12.94
C PRO A 236 -5.70 8.21 12.40
N SER A 237 -5.15 9.27 12.99
CA SER A 237 -5.33 10.64 12.46
C SER A 237 -4.57 10.86 11.14
N LEU A 238 -3.56 10.03 10.88
CA LEU A 238 -2.80 10.04 9.64
C LEU A 238 -3.53 9.26 8.55
N HIS A 239 -3.56 9.86 7.36
CA HIS A 239 -4.04 9.22 6.14
C HIS A 239 -2.86 8.94 5.21
N ALA A 240 -3.00 7.96 4.31
CA ALA A 240 -2.05 7.76 3.22
C ALA A 240 -1.90 9.04 2.37
N GLU A 241 -3.02 9.71 2.09
CA GLU A 241 -3.04 10.96 1.35
C GLU A 241 -2.80 12.17 2.26
N HIS A 242 -1.91 13.08 1.83
CA HIS A 242 -1.67 14.37 2.47
C HIS A 242 -2.79 15.36 2.09
N ILE A 243 -3.96 15.19 2.70
CA ILE A 243 -5.18 15.94 2.35
C ILE A 243 -5.15 17.44 2.71
N ASN A 244 -4.22 17.89 3.58
CA ASN A 244 -4.24 19.24 4.16
C ASN A 244 -2.92 20.02 4.03
N LEU A 245 -2.00 19.63 3.13
CA LEU A 245 -0.70 20.31 2.98
C LEU A 245 -0.59 21.03 1.63
N GLY A 246 -0.24 22.32 1.68
CA GLY A 246 0.20 23.07 0.51
C GLY A 246 1.56 22.58 -0.01
N MET A 247 1.95 23.00 -1.21
CA MET A 247 3.21 22.55 -1.84
C MET A 247 4.45 22.80 -0.99
N GLU A 248 4.57 23.99 -0.38
CA GLU A 248 5.69 24.34 0.50
C GLU A 248 5.74 23.45 1.75
N GLN A 249 4.57 23.21 2.37
CA GLN A 249 4.47 22.33 3.54
C GLN A 249 4.79 20.87 3.22
N LEU A 250 4.49 20.42 2.00
CA LEU A 250 4.88 19.09 1.52
C LEU A 250 6.39 18.97 1.36
N ASP A 251 7.06 20.01 0.85
CA ASP A 251 8.52 20.02 0.72
C ASP A 251 9.22 20.03 2.08
N ASP A 252 8.73 20.85 3.01
CA ASP A 252 9.20 20.83 4.41
C ASP A 252 9.01 19.46 5.06
N TRP A 253 7.85 18.82 4.82
CA TRP A 253 7.57 17.48 5.33
C TRP A 253 8.53 16.44 4.77
N ARG A 254 8.83 16.47 3.47
CA ARG A 254 9.80 15.56 2.84
C ARG A 254 11.20 15.75 3.43
N GLN A 255 11.65 17.00 3.58
CA GLN A 255 12.94 17.29 4.20
C GLN A 255 13.01 16.82 5.66
N LYS A 256 11.93 17.04 6.41
CA LYS A 256 11.78 16.52 7.77
C LYS A 256 11.89 14.99 7.81
N CYS A 257 11.20 14.27 6.92
CA CYS A 257 11.27 12.80 6.84
C CYS A 257 12.70 12.33 6.58
N LEU A 258 13.42 12.98 5.66
CA LEU A 258 14.82 12.68 5.38
C LEU A 258 15.73 12.91 6.60
N GLN A 259 15.53 14.01 7.32
CA GLN A 259 16.28 14.30 8.55
C GLN A 259 15.96 13.29 9.66
N ASP A 260 14.69 13.00 9.92
CA ASP A 260 14.26 12.02 10.93
C ASP A 260 14.81 10.63 10.61
N ALA A 261 14.77 10.20 9.34
CA ALA A 261 15.33 8.92 8.91
C ALA A 261 16.85 8.84 9.15
N ARG A 262 17.59 9.97 9.12
CA ARG A 262 19.04 10.03 9.40
C ARG A 262 19.35 10.10 10.90
N LEU A 263 18.54 10.81 11.67
CA LEU A 263 18.83 11.15 13.07
C LEU A 263 18.15 10.23 14.09
N ARG A 264 17.02 9.62 13.74
CA ARG A 264 16.15 8.90 14.69
C ARG A 264 15.72 7.51 14.18
N PRO A 265 16.64 6.62 13.79
CA PRO A 265 16.30 5.30 13.24
C PRO A 265 15.65 4.34 14.25
N THR A 266 15.51 4.72 15.52
CA THR A 266 14.99 3.86 16.60
C THR A 266 13.59 4.25 17.08
N ARG A 267 13.04 5.40 16.69
CA ARG A 267 11.68 5.79 17.09
C ARG A 267 10.68 5.07 16.19
N ALA A 268 9.80 4.26 16.80
CA ALA A 268 8.70 3.62 16.10
C ALA A 268 7.72 4.67 15.54
N ILE A 269 7.41 4.59 14.25
CA ILE A 269 6.30 5.29 13.62
C ILE A 269 5.01 4.66 14.17
N ARG A 270 4.22 5.48 14.86
CA ARG A 270 2.92 5.07 15.41
C ARG A 270 1.83 5.69 14.57
N ALA A 271 0.99 4.86 13.95
CA ALA A 271 -0.09 5.38 13.11
C ALA A 271 -1.11 6.21 13.92
N PHE A 272 -1.31 5.84 15.18
CA PHE A 272 -2.25 6.50 16.11
C PHE A 272 -1.64 7.64 16.93
N GLU A 273 -0.33 7.91 16.79
CA GLU A 273 0.28 9.03 17.51
C GLU A 273 -0.15 10.35 16.87
N HIS A 274 -0.74 11.23 17.68
CA HIS A 274 -1.10 12.56 17.24
C HIS A 274 0.19 13.33 16.93
N TYR A 275 0.49 13.52 15.64
CA TYR A 275 1.48 14.49 15.22
C TYR A 275 0.90 15.89 15.49
N HIS A 276 1.20 16.44 16.68
CA HIS A 276 0.83 17.80 17.09
C HIS A 276 1.37 18.93 16.17
N HIS A 277 2.14 18.59 15.14
CA HIS A 277 2.63 19.50 14.10
C HIS A 277 1.94 19.29 12.74
N GLN A 278 0.74 18.72 12.70
CA GLN A 278 -0.15 18.96 11.56
C GLN A 278 -0.66 20.39 11.69
N TRP A 279 -0.04 21.27 10.91
CA TRP A 279 -0.36 22.68 10.76
C TRP A 279 -1.86 22.92 10.87
N SER A 280 -2.25 23.66 11.91
CA SER A 280 -3.62 23.98 12.28
C SER A 280 -4.26 24.90 11.24
N ASN A 281 -4.58 24.37 10.07
CA ASN A 281 -5.45 24.98 9.08
C ASN A 281 -6.36 23.88 8.52
N GLN A 282 -7.27 23.38 9.37
CA GLN A 282 -8.54 22.89 8.84
C GLN A 282 -9.31 24.14 8.38
N PRO A 283 -9.79 24.23 7.13
CA PRO A 283 -10.84 25.18 6.83
C PRO A 283 -12.07 24.73 7.63
N ASP A 284 -12.63 25.63 8.43
CA ASP A 284 -13.97 25.46 8.97
C ASP A 284 -14.95 25.35 7.79
N CYS A 285 -15.77 24.28 7.84
CA CYS A 285 -16.88 23.91 6.94
C CYS A 285 -16.53 23.17 5.64
#